data_AF-A0A160N0U4-F1
#
_entry.id   AF-A0A160N0U4-F1
#
_cell.length_a   1.000
_cell.length_b   1.000
_cell.length_c   1.000
_cell.angle_alpha   90.00
_cell.angle_beta   90.00
_cell.angle_gamma   90.00
#
_symmetry.space_group_name_H-M   'P 1'
#
loop_
_entity.id
_entity.type
_entity.pdbx_description
1 polymer ?
#
loop_
_entity_poly.entity_id
_entity_poly.type
_entity_poly.pdbx_seq_one_letter_code
_entity_poly.pdbx_strand_id
1 'polypeptide(L)'
;MLDTSYRWLEQHMAGRTWAAGDAFSLADCGAAPFLFYADWTHPIPASLANVRTYRARLLARPSMVRAVDEARPYRHYFPLGAPDRD
;
A
#
# COMPACT_ATOMS: atom_id res chain seq x y z
N MET A 1 11.05 12.18 1.54
CA MET A 1 11.54 10.78 1.72
C MET A 1 10.69 9.77 0.94
N LEU A 2 9.36 9.91 0.92
CA LEU A 2 8.47 8.96 0.24
C LEU A 2 8.78 8.73 -1.25
N ASP A 3 9.15 9.78 -2.00
CA ASP A 3 9.58 9.60 -3.41
C ASP A 3 10.77 8.66 -3.58
N THR A 4 11.75 8.75 -2.67
CA THR A 4 12.91 7.86 -2.68
C THR A 4 12.52 6.45 -2.29
N SER A 5 11.69 6.29 -1.25
CA SER A 5 11.18 4.99 -0.82
C SER A 5 10.36 4.31 -1.92
N TYR A 6 9.50 5.04 -2.62
CA TYR A 6 8.73 4.50 -3.74
C TYR A 6 9.61 4.11 -4.91
N ARG A 7 10.61 4.92 -5.29
CA ARG A 7 11.56 4.55 -6.36
C ARG A 7 12.37 3.30 -6.01
N TRP A 8 12.80 3.18 -4.75
CA TRP A 8 13.48 1.97 -4.30
C TRP A 8 12.54 0.75 -4.36
N LEU A 9 11.32 0.89 -3.86
CA LEU A 9 10.34 -0.20 -3.86
C LEU A 9 9.90 -0.58 -5.28
N GLU A 10 9.85 0.38 -6.21
CA GLU A 10 9.58 0.12 -7.64
C GLU A 10 10.60 -0.85 -8.23
N GLN A 11 11.88 -0.59 -7.99
CA GLN A 11 12.97 -1.48 -8.42
C GLN A 11 12.93 -2.82 -7.69
N HIS A 12 12.63 -2.80 -6.38
CA HIS A 12 12.51 -4.01 -5.59
C HIS A 12 11.34 -4.89 -6.02
N MET A 13 10.22 -4.31 -6.44
CA MET A 13 9.06 -5.10 -6.88
C MET A 13 9.13 -5.55 -8.35
N ALA A 14 10.14 -5.10 -9.10
CA ALA A 14 10.33 -5.54 -10.48
C ALA A 14 10.49 -7.06 -10.55
N GLY A 15 9.57 -7.72 -11.25
CA GLY A 15 9.55 -9.18 -11.40
C GLY A 15 9.15 -9.96 -10.14
N ARG A 16 8.66 -9.30 -9.08
CA ARG A 16 8.29 -9.96 -7.82
C ARG A 16 6.78 -9.99 -7.57
N THR A 17 6.34 -11.09 -6.97
CA THR A 17 4.95 -11.21 -6.53
C THR A 17 4.76 -10.56 -5.17
N TRP A 18 5.54 -10.96 -4.18
CA TRP A 18 5.51 -10.42 -2.81
C TRP A 18 6.88 -9.86 -2.44
N ALA A 19 6.93 -9.03 -1.39
CA ALA A 19 8.13 -8.29 -1.03
C ALA A 19 9.34 -9.18 -0.69
N ALA A 20 9.10 -10.41 -0.23
CA ALA A 20 10.12 -11.37 0.18
C ALA A 20 10.15 -12.68 -0.65
N GLY A 21 9.53 -12.69 -1.84
CA GLY A 21 9.53 -13.86 -2.74
C GLY A 21 8.17 -14.15 -3.37
N ASP A 22 7.87 -15.43 -3.57
CA ASP A 22 6.65 -15.88 -4.28
C ASP A 22 5.44 -16.09 -3.37
N ALA A 23 5.65 -16.13 -2.05
CA ALA A 23 4.59 -16.29 -1.05
C ALA A 23 4.42 -15.03 -0.19
N PHE A 24 3.16 -14.76 0.20
CA PHE A 24 2.83 -13.69 1.13
C PHE A 24 3.47 -13.94 2.50
N SER A 25 4.05 -12.91 3.09
CA SER A 25 4.93 -13.02 4.26
C SER A 25 4.74 -11.86 5.23
N LEU A 26 5.52 -11.89 6.33
CA LEU A 26 5.56 -10.79 7.30
C LEU A 26 6.02 -9.46 6.68
N ALA A 27 6.81 -9.50 5.60
CA ALA A 27 7.23 -8.29 4.89
C ALA A 27 6.02 -7.57 4.24
N ASP A 28 5.07 -8.33 3.71
CA ASP A 28 3.86 -7.82 3.09
C ASP A 28 2.86 -7.30 4.14
N CYS A 29 2.75 -8.00 5.29
CA CYS A 29 2.02 -7.50 6.45
C CYS A 29 2.56 -6.14 6.93
N GLY A 30 3.89 -5.97 6.93
CA GLY A 30 4.53 -4.70 7.23
C GLY A 30 4.21 -3.64 6.18
N ALA A 31 4.34 -3.97 4.89
CA ALA A 31 4.18 -3.01 3.80
C ALA A 31 2.74 -2.49 3.63
N ALA A 32 1.72 -3.34 3.83
CA ALA A 32 0.32 -3.01 3.54
C ALA A 32 -0.22 -1.74 4.23
N PRO A 33 -0.17 -1.59 5.56
CA PRO A 33 -0.67 -0.39 6.22
C PRO A 33 0.14 0.85 5.86
N PHE A 34 1.47 0.73 5.68
CA PHE A 34 2.30 1.87 5.28
C PHE A 34 1.99 2.34 3.87
N LEU A 35 1.82 1.44 2.89
CA LEU A 35 1.46 1.83 1.51
C LEU A 35 0.02 2.35 1.39
N PHE A 36 -0.88 1.90 2.26
CA PHE A 36 -2.24 2.44 2.35
C PHE A 36 -2.22 3.92 2.74
N TYR A 37 -1.65 4.25 3.90
CA TYR A 37 -1.59 5.63 4.39
C TYR A 37 -0.60 6.52 3.61
N ALA A 38 0.50 5.96 3.12
CA ALA A 38 1.44 6.73 2.32
C ALA A 38 0.78 7.24 1.03
N ASP A 39 -0.06 6.46 0.36
CA ASP A 39 -0.78 6.93 -0.84
C ASP A 39 -1.87 7.98 -0.53
N TRP A 40 -2.43 7.97 0.68
CA TRP A 40 -3.35 9.03 1.13
C TRP A 40 -2.62 10.36 1.39
N THR A 41 -1.44 10.31 2.01
CA THR A 41 -0.63 11.49 2.35
C THR A 41 0.15 12.04 1.16
N HIS A 42 0.67 11.15 0.31
CA HIS A 42 1.54 11.44 -0.82
C HIS A 42 1.30 10.39 -1.92
N PRO A 43 0.43 10.70 -2.90
CA PRO A 43 0.01 9.75 -3.92
C PRO A 43 1.19 9.10 -4.65
N ILE A 44 1.11 7.78 -4.86
CA ILE A 44 2.11 7.03 -5.61
C ILE A 44 2.02 7.43 -7.09
N PRO A 45 3.10 7.99 -7.69
CA PRO A 45 3.08 8.42 -9.09
C PRO A 45 2.69 7.28 -10.04
N ALA A 46 1.97 7.62 -11.11
CA ALA A 46 1.52 6.65 -12.11
C ALA A 46 2.69 5.92 -12.81
N SER A 47 3.87 6.54 -12.86
CA SER A 47 5.10 5.95 -13.42
C SER A 47 5.67 4.79 -12.58
N LEU A 48 5.24 4.61 -11.34
CA LEU A 48 5.70 3.55 -10.44
C LEU A 48 4.73 2.35 -10.48
N ALA A 49 4.70 1.69 -11.64
CA ALA A 49 3.71 0.66 -11.96
C ALA A 49 3.84 -0.58 -11.07
N ASN A 50 5.07 -1.00 -10.72
CA ASN A 50 5.28 -2.15 -9.85
C ASN A 50 4.78 -1.86 -8.43
N VAL A 51 5.04 -0.66 -7.89
CA VAL A 51 4.52 -0.24 -6.57
C VAL A 51 2.99 -0.22 -6.57
N ARG A 52 2.35 0.36 -7.60
CA ARG A 52 0.88 0.42 -7.71
C ARG A 52 0.26 -0.98 -7.81
N THR A 53 0.85 -1.86 -8.62
CA THR A 53 0.39 -3.26 -8.76
C THR A 53 0.57 -4.04 -7.47
N TYR A 54 1.67 -3.83 -6.76
CA TYR A 54 1.91 -4.42 -5.45
C TYR A 54 0.90 -3.93 -4.42
N ARG A 55 0.68 -2.61 -4.30
CA ARG A 55 -0.33 -2.03 -3.40
C ARG A 55 -1.73 -2.59 -3.69
N ALA A 56 -2.14 -2.65 -4.96
CA ALA A 56 -3.45 -3.18 -5.34
C ALA A 56 -3.65 -4.62 -4.86
N ARG A 57 -2.61 -5.47 -4.96
CA ARG A 57 -2.66 -6.85 -4.45
C ARG A 57 -2.76 -6.93 -2.94
N LEU A 58 -2.03 -6.07 -2.22
CA LEU A 58 -2.13 -6.00 -0.76
C LEU A 58 -3.55 -5.62 -0.33
N LEU A 59 -4.15 -4.61 -0.97
CA LEU A 59 -5.50 -4.15 -0.64
C LEU A 59 -6.61 -5.11 -1.08
N ALA A 60 -6.35 -5.97 -2.06
CA ALA A 60 -7.27 -7.04 -2.43
C ALA A 60 -7.24 -8.26 -1.49
N ARG A 61 -6.28 -8.33 -0.56
CA ARG A 61 -6.16 -9.47 0.35
C ARG A 61 -7.30 -9.46 1.38
N PRO A 62 -8.02 -10.57 1.64
CA PRO A 62 -9.20 -10.58 2.52
C PRO A 62 -8.96 -10.01 3.92
N SER A 63 -7.79 -10.28 4.52
CA SER A 63 -7.43 -9.72 5.83
C SER A 63 -7.25 -8.19 5.79
N MET A 64 -6.75 -7.65 4.69
CA MET A 64 -6.55 -6.21 4.51
C MET A 64 -7.87 -5.52 4.18
N VAL A 65 -8.69 -6.11 3.30
CA VAL A 65 -10.06 -5.61 3.02
C VAL A 65 -10.84 -5.47 4.31
N ARG A 66 -10.87 -6.53 5.15
CA ARG A 66 -11.56 -6.48 6.44
C ARG A 66 -11.05 -5.34 7.33
N ALA A 67 -9.73 -5.19 7.45
CA ALA A 67 -9.14 -4.13 8.27
C ALA A 67 -9.47 -2.72 7.75
N VAL A 68 -9.45 -2.51 6.43
CA VAL A 68 -9.79 -1.23 5.80
C VAL A 68 -11.27 -0.89 5.98
N ASP A 69 -12.15 -1.89 5.83
CA ASP A 69 -13.59 -1.72 5.99
C ASP A 69 -13.98 -1.43 7.44
N GLU A 70 -13.43 -2.19 8.40
CA GLU A 70 -13.63 -1.95 9.84
C GLU A 70 -13.09 -0.58 10.27
N ALA A 71 -12.10 -0.03 9.56
CA ALA A 71 -11.55 1.30 9.82
C ALA A 71 -12.38 2.46 9.24
N ARG A 72 -13.33 2.22 8.32
CA ARG A 72 -14.12 3.29 7.65
C ARG A 72 -14.77 4.27 8.62
N PRO A 73 -15.42 3.85 9.73
CA PRO A 73 -16.03 4.79 10.68
C PRO A 73 -15.03 5.78 11.30
N TYR A 74 -13.75 5.41 11.38
CA TYR A 74 -12.70 6.20 12.02
C TYR A 74 -11.90 7.07 11.04
N ARG A 75 -12.21 7.05 9.74
CA ARG A 75 -11.51 7.84 8.71
C ARG A 75 -11.47 9.34 8.99
N HIS A 76 -12.49 9.86 9.67
CA HIS A 76 -12.55 11.27 10.10
C HIS A 76 -11.48 11.65 11.13
N TYR A 77 -10.81 10.68 11.76
CA TYR A 77 -9.63 10.93 12.60
C TYR A 77 -8.34 11.13 11.81
N PHE A 78 -8.34 10.88 10.49
CA PHE A 78 -7.16 11.08 9.68
C PHE A 78 -6.91 12.59 9.46
N PRO A 79 -5.76 13.16 9.89
CA PRO A 79 -5.57 14.61 9.96
C PRO A 79 -5.68 15.36 8.63
N LEU A 80 -5.39 14.70 7.50
CA LEU A 80 -5.41 15.33 6.17
C LEU A 80 -6.77 15.20 5.46
N GLY A 81 -7.76 14.58 6.10
CA GLY A 81 -9.00 14.15 5.46
C GLY A 81 -8.78 12.86 4.67
N ALA A 82 -9.47 11.79 5.06
CA ALA A 82 -9.37 10.52 4.36
C ALA A 82 -9.97 10.65 2.95
N PRO A 83 -9.24 10.26 1.88
CA PRO A 83 -9.78 10.20 0.53
C PRO A 83 -10.98 9.27 0.43
N ASP A 84 -11.91 9.58 -0.48
CA ASP A 84 -13.01 8.67 -0.86
C ASP A 84 -12.53 7.65 -1.91
N ARG A 85 -11.49 6.90 -1.55
CA ARG A 85 -10.94 5.78 -2.30
C ARG A 85 -10.41 4.74 -1.33
N ASP A 86 -10.26 3.51 -1.85
CA ASP A 86 -9.96 2.29 -1.08
C ASP A 86 -11.07 1.89 -0.10
#